data_AF-A0A437MNM9-F1
#
_entry.id   AF-A0A437MNM9-F1
#
_cell.length_a   1.000
_cell.length_b   1.000
_cell.length_c   1.000
_cell.angle_alpha   90.00
_cell.angle_beta   90.00
_cell.angle_gamma   90.00
#
_symmetry.space_group_name_H-M   'P 1'
#
loop_
_entity.id
_entity.type
_entity.pdbx_description
1 polymer ?
#
loop_
_entity_poly.entity_id
_entity_poly.type
_entity_poly.pdbx_seq_one_letter_code
_entity_poly.pdbx_strand_id
1 'polypeptide(L)'
;MRHFPAFLKLDGRTVLVLGLGEVSDRKAEPLAAAGAVLRRAARFTPELLDGCALAVGADAPEAELFALSEAAQARGIPVNIVDRPELCSFIMPAIIERDDVTVAVSTGGAAPVLARMIRSRIEAALPPMIGRVAALGEKFQAAVRARLPNLPARRAFLERAFSGRPAELAQAGRQAEAEAAFAEQLESADVTPPGMVYLVGGGPGAADLLTLRAQRLLGEADVIVHDKLVGEAVMAMARRDAERIFVGKSRANHCLPQEEINRLLVRLARQGKRVVRLKGGDPFVFGRGGEEAQELAREGVAFEVVPGVTAALACAAQAGIPLTHRGVARVLTFVTGHTKEGRLDLDFAALARPGQTLAIYMGITTMPQLLEGLTSHGLPAATPAALIERGGTPDQRELRGPLAQLVAQAPGWVAGGPALLVIGEAVAEAALVSAARDVAMC
;
A
#
# COMPACT_ATOMS: atom_id res chain seq x y z
N MET A 1 3.06 5.01 16.02
CA MET A 1 2.89 3.57 16.38
C MET A 1 2.95 3.47 17.89
N ARG A 2 1.95 2.87 18.56
CA ARG A 2 1.90 2.83 20.05
C ARG A 2 2.77 1.74 20.68
N HIS A 3 2.98 0.62 19.97
CA HIS A 3 3.81 -0.50 20.41
C HIS A 3 4.67 -0.97 19.24
N PHE A 4 5.92 -1.34 19.52
CA PHE A 4 6.83 -1.92 18.52
C PHE A 4 6.75 -3.46 18.61
N PRO A 5 6.39 -4.17 17.54
CA PRO A 5 6.36 -5.64 17.55
C PRO A 5 7.79 -6.20 17.46
N ALA A 6 8.14 -7.09 18.39
CA ALA A 6 9.43 -7.78 18.41
C ALA A 6 9.25 -9.24 18.87
N PHE A 7 10.08 -10.13 18.35
CA PHE A 7 10.20 -11.51 18.83
C PHE A 7 11.43 -11.61 19.73
N LEU A 8 11.24 -12.12 20.94
CA LEU A 8 12.27 -12.21 21.97
C LEU A 8 12.85 -13.62 21.99
N LYS A 9 14.19 -13.73 21.98
CA LYS A 9 14.87 -15.00 22.24
C LYS A 9 14.93 -15.25 23.75
N LEU A 10 14.12 -16.19 24.23
CA LEU A 10 13.99 -16.51 25.66
C LEU A 10 14.74 -17.78 26.09
N ASP A 11 15.35 -18.51 25.15
CA ASP A 11 16.13 -19.72 25.43
C ASP A 11 17.17 -19.51 26.54
N GLY A 12 17.00 -20.23 27.65
CA GLY A 12 17.84 -20.16 28.85
C GLY A 12 17.72 -18.86 29.67
N ARG A 13 16.79 -17.96 29.32
CA ARG A 13 16.57 -16.69 30.03
C ARG A 13 15.53 -16.86 31.14
N THR A 14 15.76 -16.24 32.28
CA THR A 14 14.80 -16.28 33.40
C THR A 14 13.63 -15.35 33.13
N VAL A 15 12.40 -15.83 33.32
CA VAL A 15 11.17 -15.03 33.25
C VAL A 15 10.39 -15.19 34.54
N LEU A 16 10.04 -14.07 35.18
CA LEU A 16 9.22 -14.06 36.38
C LEU A 16 7.74 -14.21 35.99
N VAL A 17 7.04 -15.17 36.59
CA VAL A 17 5.58 -15.29 36.53
C VAL A 17 5.06 -15.18 37.96
N LEU A 18 4.44 -14.03 38.27
CA LEU A 18 3.79 -13.78 39.55
C LEU A 18 2.32 -14.18 39.45
N GLY A 19 1.88 -15.05 40.35
CA GLY A 19 0.56 -15.69 40.32
C GLY A 19 0.66 -17.22 40.31
N LEU A 20 -0.34 -17.87 40.90
CA LEU A 20 -0.48 -19.34 40.90
C LEU A 20 -1.86 -19.80 40.39
N GLY A 21 -2.55 -18.95 39.63
CA GLY A 21 -3.86 -19.26 39.05
C GLY A 21 -3.79 -19.68 37.58
N GLU A 22 -4.96 -20.03 37.05
CA GLU A 22 -5.12 -20.51 35.67
C GLU A 22 -4.65 -19.49 34.62
N VAL A 23 -4.83 -18.19 34.88
CA VAL A 23 -4.41 -17.13 33.94
C VAL A 23 -2.89 -17.06 33.91
N SER A 24 -2.23 -17.13 35.07
CA SER A 24 -0.77 -17.16 35.16
C SER A 24 -0.17 -18.40 34.46
N ASP A 25 -0.82 -19.57 34.59
CA ASP A 25 -0.43 -20.80 33.89
C ASP A 25 -0.53 -20.68 32.38
N ARG A 26 -1.67 -20.18 31.88
CA ARG A 26 -1.87 -19.96 30.45
C ARG A 26 -0.89 -18.96 29.84
N LYS A 27 -0.35 -18.03 30.63
CA LYS A 27 0.69 -17.10 30.18
C LYS A 27 2.10 -17.69 30.28
N ALA A 28 2.32 -18.61 31.21
CA ALA A 28 3.57 -19.31 31.40
C ALA A 28 3.87 -20.32 30.27
N GLU A 29 2.86 -21.02 29.76
CA GLU A 29 3.00 -22.01 28.68
C GLU A 29 3.79 -21.52 27.45
N PRO A 30 3.41 -20.42 26.77
CA PRO A 30 4.13 -19.96 25.58
C PRO A 30 5.55 -19.45 25.90
N LEU A 31 5.79 -18.95 27.12
CA LEU A 31 7.12 -18.54 27.56
C LEU A 31 8.03 -19.76 27.73
N ALA A 32 7.50 -20.85 28.31
CA ALA A 32 8.19 -22.12 28.46
C ALA A 32 8.53 -22.75 27.09
N ALA A 33 7.55 -22.74 26.17
CA ALA A 33 7.72 -23.24 24.81
C ALA A 33 8.82 -22.48 24.05
N ALA A 34 9.00 -21.20 24.33
CA ALA A 34 10.09 -20.37 23.80
C ALA A 34 11.46 -20.59 24.50
N GLY A 35 11.58 -21.56 25.41
CA GLY A 35 12.81 -21.94 26.11
C GLY A 35 13.11 -21.13 27.38
N ALA A 36 12.14 -20.36 27.90
CA ALA A 36 12.35 -19.57 29.12
C ALA A 36 12.46 -20.47 30.37
N VAL A 37 13.35 -20.08 31.29
CA VAL A 37 13.41 -20.62 32.65
C VAL A 37 12.41 -19.86 33.51
N LEU A 38 11.29 -20.49 33.86
CA LEU A 38 10.22 -19.82 34.58
C LEU A 38 10.51 -19.76 36.09
N ARG A 39 10.61 -18.54 36.63
CA ARG A 39 10.60 -18.27 38.06
C ARG A 39 9.16 -17.96 38.48
N ARG A 40 8.50 -18.89 39.16
CA ARG A 40 7.12 -18.72 39.62
C ARG A 40 7.10 -18.27 41.08
N ALA A 41 6.24 -17.31 41.41
CA ALA A 41 6.07 -16.84 42.78
C ALA A 41 4.61 -16.50 43.09
N ALA A 42 4.17 -16.82 44.31
CA ALA A 42 2.86 -16.43 44.81
C ALA A 42 2.83 -15.00 45.37
N ARG A 43 4.00 -14.53 45.83
CA ARG A 43 4.18 -13.20 46.41
C ARG A 43 5.33 -12.45 45.76
N PHE A 44 5.16 -11.15 45.56
CA PHE A 44 6.19 -10.31 44.97
C PHE A 44 7.22 -9.84 46.01
N THR A 45 8.51 -10.02 45.69
CA THR A 45 9.61 -9.27 46.30
C THR A 45 10.55 -8.75 45.20
N PRO A 46 11.18 -7.57 45.36
CA PRO A 46 11.98 -6.96 44.30
C PRO A 46 13.13 -7.84 43.79
N GLU A 47 13.71 -8.69 44.64
CA GLU A 47 14.84 -9.59 44.31
C GLU A 47 14.42 -10.67 43.31
N LEU A 48 13.12 -10.98 43.20
CA LEU A 48 12.62 -11.93 42.21
C LEU A 48 12.82 -11.46 40.77
N LEU A 49 13.07 -10.17 40.54
CA LEU A 49 13.38 -9.63 39.22
C LEU A 49 14.87 -9.75 38.86
N ASP A 50 15.73 -10.15 39.80
CA ASP A 50 17.16 -10.20 39.56
C ASP A 50 17.48 -11.25 38.48
N GLY A 51 18.14 -10.79 37.42
CA GLY A 51 18.48 -11.59 36.24
C GLY A 51 17.28 -11.96 35.34
N CYS A 52 16.10 -11.39 35.58
CA CYS A 52 14.93 -11.65 34.73
C CYS A 52 15.02 -10.86 33.41
N ALA A 53 14.72 -11.53 32.31
CA ALA A 53 14.59 -10.90 30.99
C ALA A 53 13.20 -10.29 30.78
N LEU A 54 12.19 -10.79 31.51
CA LEU A 54 10.79 -10.40 31.38
C LEU A 54 10.02 -10.77 32.65
N ALA A 55 8.90 -10.09 32.91
CA ALA A 55 7.97 -10.41 33.97
C ALA A 55 6.51 -10.44 33.50
N VAL A 56 5.72 -11.36 34.04
CA VAL A 56 4.27 -11.45 33.84
C VAL A 56 3.58 -11.54 35.20
N GLY A 57 2.53 -10.76 35.40
CA GLY A 57 1.67 -10.81 36.58
C GLY A 57 0.23 -11.16 36.22
N ALA A 58 -0.33 -12.16 36.89
CA ALA A 58 -1.73 -12.54 36.82
C ALA A 58 -2.14 -13.20 38.15
N ASP A 59 -3.44 -13.27 38.46
CA ASP A 59 -3.94 -14.04 39.61
C ASP A 59 -3.24 -13.75 40.97
N ALA A 60 -2.84 -12.49 41.19
CA ALA A 60 -2.18 -12.04 42.42
C ALA A 60 -2.87 -10.78 42.97
N PRO A 61 -2.71 -10.45 44.27
CA PRO A 61 -3.28 -9.25 44.84
C PRO A 61 -2.86 -7.99 44.09
N GLU A 62 -3.77 -7.03 43.92
CA GLU A 62 -3.54 -5.82 43.10
C GLU A 62 -2.32 -5.01 43.56
N ALA A 63 -2.10 -4.91 44.87
CA ALA A 63 -0.93 -4.25 45.45
C ALA A 63 0.40 -4.90 44.99
N GLU A 64 0.41 -6.23 44.83
CA GLU A 64 1.60 -6.95 44.37
C GLU A 64 1.83 -6.81 42.86
N LEU A 65 0.75 -6.79 42.07
CA LEU A 65 0.83 -6.53 40.63
C LEU A 65 1.35 -5.11 40.35
N PHE A 66 0.92 -4.13 41.15
CA PHE A 66 1.43 -2.76 41.08
C PHE A 66 2.91 -2.69 41.45
N ALA A 67 3.30 -3.31 42.57
CA ALA A 67 4.69 -3.34 43.01
C ALA A 67 5.61 -4.04 41.99
N LEU A 68 5.14 -5.14 41.37
CA LEU A 68 5.84 -5.82 40.28
C LEU A 68 6.05 -4.88 39.09
N SER A 69 5.00 -4.18 38.66
CA SER A 69 5.04 -3.26 37.52
C SER A 69 6.05 -2.13 37.76
N GLU A 70 5.95 -1.45 38.91
CA GLU A 70 6.82 -0.34 39.27
C GLU A 70 8.30 -0.78 39.33
N ALA A 71 8.58 -1.89 40.03
CA ALA A 71 9.94 -2.40 40.20
C ALA A 71 10.54 -2.93 38.89
N ALA A 72 9.75 -3.57 38.03
CA ALA A 72 10.21 -4.03 36.72
C ALA A 72 10.54 -2.86 35.80
N GLN A 73 9.67 -1.85 35.73
CA GLN A 73 9.89 -0.66 34.91
C GLN A 73 11.09 0.16 35.39
N ALA A 74 11.28 0.32 36.71
CA ALA A 74 12.45 0.99 37.27
C ALA A 74 13.79 0.32 36.88
N ARG A 75 13.77 -0.98 36.58
CA ARG A 75 14.92 -1.78 36.13
C ARG A 75 15.01 -1.96 34.62
N GLY A 76 14.08 -1.38 33.85
CA GLY A 76 14.00 -1.58 32.40
C GLY A 76 13.62 -3.00 31.98
N ILE A 77 13.00 -3.78 32.87
CA ILE A 77 12.53 -5.14 32.59
C ILE A 77 11.12 -5.05 31.97
N PRO A 78 10.88 -5.61 30.78
CA PRO A 78 9.54 -5.67 30.20
C PRO A 78 8.57 -6.43 31.12
N VAL A 79 7.41 -5.82 31.40
CA VAL A 79 6.38 -6.36 32.29
C VAL A 79 5.01 -6.33 31.63
N ASN A 80 4.25 -7.42 31.79
CA ASN A 80 2.86 -7.53 31.37
C ASN A 80 1.99 -7.96 32.56
N ILE A 81 1.03 -7.12 32.92
CA ILE A 81 0.01 -7.42 33.92
C ILE A 81 -1.30 -7.72 33.19
N VAL A 82 -1.84 -8.92 33.40
CA VAL A 82 -3.04 -9.35 32.70
C VAL A 82 -4.24 -8.48 33.12
N ASP A 83 -5.05 -8.08 32.14
CA ASP A 83 -6.23 -7.22 32.30
C ASP A 83 -5.95 -5.84 32.93
N ARG A 84 -4.69 -5.38 32.92
CA ARG A 84 -4.24 -4.07 33.42
C ARG A 84 -3.25 -3.41 32.43
N PRO A 85 -3.71 -2.97 31.25
CA PRO A 85 -2.84 -2.43 30.21
C PRO A 85 -2.03 -1.19 30.66
N GLU A 86 -2.55 -0.40 31.60
CA GLU A 86 -1.89 0.76 32.20
C GLU A 86 -0.67 0.40 33.07
N LEU A 87 -0.60 -0.84 33.56
CA LEU A 87 0.54 -1.36 34.33
C LEU A 87 1.56 -2.11 33.45
N CYS A 88 1.33 -2.19 32.15
CA CYS A 88 2.17 -2.95 31.22
C CYS A 88 3.20 -2.04 30.53
N SER A 89 4.41 -2.56 30.32
CA SER A 89 5.38 -1.98 29.37
C SER A 89 5.41 -2.71 28.03
N PHE A 90 4.77 -3.88 27.92
CA PHE A 90 4.51 -4.56 26.66
C PHE A 90 3.17 -5.32 26.67
N ILE A 91 2.70 -5.68 25.48
CA ILE A 91 1.48 -6.47 25.29
C ILE A 91 1.80 -7.87 24.75
N MET A 92 1.12 -8.89 25.26
CA MET A 92 1.18 -10.24 24.71
C MET A 92 0.21 -10.34 23.49
N PRO A 93 0.70 -10.53 22.26
CA PRO A 93 -0.16 -10.62 21.08
C PRO A 93 -0.88 -11.97 21.01
N ALA A 94 -1.86 -12.08 20.12
CA ALA A 94 -2.36 -13.39 19.69
C ALA A 94 -1.31 -14.03 18.77
N ILE A 95 -0.83 -15.22 19.12
CA ILE A 95 0.23 -15.94 18.39
C ILE A 95 -0.40 -17.07 17.57
N ILE A 96 0.02 -17.20 16.32
CA ILE A 96 -0.21 -18.36 15.46
C ILE A 96 1.16 -18.99 15.22
N GLU A 97 1.27 -20.28 15.51
CA GLU A 97 2.52 -21.03 15.36
C GLU A 97 2.29 -22.23 14.43
N ARG A 98 3.23 -22.41 13.49
CA ARG A 98 3.30 -23.51 12.53
C ARG A 98 4.76 -23.91 12.39
N ASP A 99 5.25 -24.69 13.34
CA ASP A 99 6.67 -25.00 13.52
C ASP A 99 7.50 -23.70 13.47
N ASP A 100 8.45 -23.57 12.53
CA ASP A 100 9.36 -22.43 12.39
C ASP A 100 8.69 -21.10 11.93
N VAL A 101 7.38 -21.10 11.66
CA VAL A 101 6.64 -19.92 11.22
C VAL A 101 5.73 -19.41 12.34
N THR A 102 6.08 -18.24 12.90
CA THR A 102 5.29 -17.54 13.92
C THR A 102 4.68 -16.25 13.39
N VAL A 103 3.39 -16.05 13.64
CA VAL A 103 2.68 -14.79 13.34
C VAL A 103 2.06 -14.22 14.61
N ALA A 104 2.34 -12.95 14.89
CA ALA A 104 1.76 -12.22 16.02
C ALA A 104 0.75 -11.17 15.54
N VAL A 105 -0.47 -11.21 16.09
CA VAL A 105 -1.55 -10.27 15.80
C VAL A 105 -1.88 -9.49 17.06
N SER A 106 -1.87 -8.15 16.96
CA SER A 106 -2.24 -7.28 18.06
C SER A 106 -3.08 -6.09 17.59
N THR A 107 -4.11 -5.75 18.37
CA THR A 107 -4.93 -4.54 18.20
C THR A 107 -4.62 -3.50 19.29
N GLY A 108 -3.50 -3.63 20.00
CA GLY A 108 -3.14 -2.73 21.10
C GLY A 108 -4.14 -2.74 22.27
N GLY A 109 -4.79 -3.89 22.51
CA GLY A 109 -5.76 -4.07 23.60
C GLY A 109 -7.19 -3.59 23.31
N ALA A 110 -7.41 -2.76 22.28
CA ALA A 110 -8.70 -2.08 22.07
C ALA A 110 -9.83 -2.95 21.48
N ALA A 111 -9.52 -4.06 20.80
CA ALA A 111 -10.51 -4.88 20.10
C ALA A 111 -10.13 -6.38 20.04
N PRO A 112 -10.28 -7.13 21.16
CA PRO A 112 -9.93 -8.56 21.21
C PRO A 112 -10.66 -9.42 20.17
N VAL A 113 -11.90 -9.08 19.83
CA VAL A 113 -12.69 -9.78 18.79
C VAL A 113 -12.07 -9.61 17.40
N LEU A 114 -11.65 -8.39 17.06
CA LEU A 114 -10.98 -8.11 15.78
C LEU A 114 -9.65 -8.86 15.68
N ALA A 115 -8.86 -8.90 16.76
CA ALA A 115 -7.62 -9.68 16.81
C ALA A 115 -7.89 -11.17 16.51
N ARG A 116 -8.96 -11.73 17.07
CA ARG A 116 -9.39 -13.12 16.82
C ARG A 116 -9.82 -13.34 15.37
N MET A 117 -10.60 -12.43 14.79
CA MET A 117 -11.03 -12.53 13.39
C MET A 117 -9.85 -12.48 12.42
N ILE A 118 -8.90 -11.58 12.65
CA ILE A 118 -7.66 -11.50 11.86
C ILE A 118 -6.85 -12.79 12.03
N ARG A 119 -6.73 -13.29 13.26
CA ARG A 119 -6.05 -14.56 13.55
C ARG A 119 -6.63 -15.72 12.73
N SER A 120 -7.95 -15.89 12.75
CA SER A 120 -8.62 -16.97 12.01
C SER A 120 -8.43 -16.86 10.50
N ARG A 121 -8.40 -15.65 9.93
CA ARG A 121 -8.10 -15.45 8.50
C ARG A 121 -6.66 -15.85 8.15
N ILE A 122 -5.70 -15.52 9.01
CA ILE A 122 -4.30 -15.89 8.81
C ILE A 122 -4.10 -17.39 8.97
N GLU A 123 -4.72 -18.00 10.00
CA GLU A 123 -4.69 -19.46 10.20
C GLU A 123 -5.22 -20.23 8.99
N ALA A 124 -6.30 -19.74 8.36
CA ALA A 124 -6.86 -20.34 7.15
C ALA A 124 -5.94 -20.18 5.92
N ALA A 125 -5.13 -19.12 5.88
CA ALA A 125 -4.22 -18.84 4.78
C ALA A 125 -2.86 -19.55 4.92
N LEU A 126 -2.46 -19.99 6.13
CA LEU A 126 -1.20 -20.66 6.39
C LEU A 126 -1.36 -22.19 6.29
N PRO A 127 -0.72 -22.85 5.29
CA PRO A 127 -0.74 -24.30 5.21
C PRO A 127 -0.22 -24.96 6.49
N PRO A 128 -0.82 -26.06 6.98
CA PRO A 128 -0.40 -26.70 8.24
C PRO A 128 1.09 -27.06 8.29
N MET A 129 1.66 -27.46 7.15
CA MET A 129 3.05 -27.94 7.04
C MET A 129 4.02 -26.88 6.48
N ILE A 130 3.69 -25.59 6.61
CA ILE A 130 4.52 -24.51 6.07
C ILE A 130 5.92 -24.46 6.69
N GLY A 131 6.09 -24.94 7.93
CA GLY A 131 7.39 -25.08 8.59
C GLY A 131 8.39 -25.93 7.81
N ARG A 132 7.93 -26.99 7.13
CA ARG A 132 8.80 -27.82 6.27
C ARG A 132 9.37 -27.06 5.08
N VAL A 133 8.62 -26.09 4.56
CA VAL A 133 9.10 -25.19 3.49
C VAL A 133 10.14 -24.20 4.05
N ALA A 134 9.92 -23.70 5.27
CA ALA A 134 10.90 -22.84 5.95
C ALA A 134 12.23 -23.57 6.19
N ALA A 135 12.18 -24.83 6.63
CA ALA A 135 13.36 -25.68 6.85
C ALA A 135 14.19 -25.89 5.57
N LEU A 136 13.55 -26.01 4.39
CA LEU A 136 14.28 -26.02 3.10
C LEU A 136 15.05 -24.72 2.89
N GLY A 137 14.42 -23.59 3.17
CA GLY A 137 15.03 -22.27 3.06
C GLY A 137 16.26 -22.10 3.94
N GLU A 138 16.20 -22.57 5.18
CA GLU A 138 17.32 -22.56 6.12
C GLU A 138 18.46 -23.45 5.62
N LYS A 139 18.16 -24.71 5.25
CA LYS A 139 19.14 -25.68 4.77
C LYS A 139 19.94 -25.18 3.56
N PHE A 140 19.25 -24.58 2.58
CA PHE A 140 19.88 -24.13 1.34
C PHE A 140 20.35 -22.68 1.36
N GLN A 141 20.20 -21.95 2.48
CA GLN A 141 20.47 -20.51 2.54
C GLN A 141 21.89 -20.14 2.05
N ALA A 142 22.90 -20.89 2.47
CA ALA A 142 24.29 -20.65 2.08
C ALA A 142 24.53 -20.92 0.59
N ALA A 143 24.04 -22.05 0.07
CA ALA A 143 24.16 -22.43 -1.34
C ALA A 143 23.47 -21.42 -2.26
N VAL A 144 22.26 -20.98 -1.89
CA VAL A 144 21.51 -19.94 -2.61
C VAL A 144 22.29 -18.63 -2.65
N ARG A 145 22.86 -18.19 -1.52
CA ARG A 145 23.66 -16.95 -1.47
C ARG A 145 24.93 -17.03 -2.34
N ALA A 146 25.57 -18.19 -2.38
CA ALA A 146 26.77 -18.41 -3.19
C ALA A 146 26.47 -18.41 -4.70
N ARG A 147 25.39 -19.09 -5.11
CA ARG A 147 25.00 -19.21 -6.53
C ARG A 147 24.34 -17.95 -7.08
N LEU A 148 23.51 -17.30 -6.26
CA LEU A 148 22.69 -16.13 -6.61
C LEU A 148 23.11 -14.94 -5.74
N PRO A 149 24.23 -14.26 -6.04
CA PRO A 149 24.72 -13.13 -5.25
C PRO A 149 23.81 -11.90 -5.39
N ASN A 150 23.08 -11.79 -6.50
CA ASN A 150 22.13 -10.71 -6.76
C ASN A 150 20.83 -10.92 -5.96
N LEU A 151 20.41 -9.89 -5.22
CA LEU A 151 19.21 -9.95 -4.37
C LEU A 151 17.91 -10.20 -5.16
N PRO A 152 17.60 -9.47 -6.25
CA PRO A 152 16.48 -9.79 -7.14
C PRO A 152 16.46 -11.25 -7.64
N ALA A 153 17.59 -11.76 -8.13
CA ALA A 153 17.69 -13.14 -8.63
C ALA A 153 17.41 -14.16 -7.52
N ARG A 154 18.00 -13.94 -6.34
CA ARG A 154 17.77 -14.76 -5.15
C ARG A 154 16.30 -14.75 -4.72
N ARG A 155 15.66 -13.57 -4.70
CA ARG A 155 14.24 -13.44 -4.33
C ARG A 155 13.35 -14.17 -5.33
N ALA A 156 13.52 -13.94 -6.63
CA ALA A 156 12.74 -14.60 -7.67
C ALA A 156 12.92 -16.13 -7.67
N PHE A 157 14.12 -16.62 -7.35
CA PHE A 157 14.36 -18.04 -7.15
C PHE A 157 13.57 -18.57 -5.94
N LEU A 158 13.72 -17.95 -4.76
CA LEU A 158 13.04 -18.40 -3.54
C LEU A 158 11.51 -18.33 -3.66
N GLU A 159 10.96 -17.27 -4.25
CA GLU A 159 9.51 -17.16 -4.51
C GLU A 159 9.01 -18.34 -5.36
N ARG A 160 9.72 -18.70 -6.44
CA ARG A 160 9.37 -19.86 -7.27
C ARG A 160 9.56 -21.20 -6.55
N ALA A 161 10.63 -21.36 -5.78
CA ALA A 161 10.89 -22.59 -5.05
C ALA A 161 9.86 -22.82 -3.92
N PHE A 162 9.47 -21.76 -3.22
CA PHE A 162 8.51 -21.81 -2.10
C PHE A 162 7.04 -21.83 -2.53
N SER A 163 6.75 -21.61 -3.82
CA SER A 163 5.40 -21.73 -4.40
C SER A 163 5.25 -22.84 -5.44
N GLY A 164 6.32 -23.58 -5.73
CA GLY A 164 6.35 -24.64 -6.74
C GLY A 164 6.65 -26.02 -6.15
N ARG A 165 7.14 -26.91 -7.02
CA ARG A 165 7.38 -28.34 -6.73
C ARG A 165 8.17 -28.60 -5.44
N PRO A 166 9.27 -27.89 -5.09
CA PRO A 166 9.97 -28.13 -3.84
C PRO A 166 9.07 -27.93 -2.61
N ALA A 167 8.25 -26.87 -2.61
CA ALA A 167 7.32 -26.59 -1.52
C ALA A 167 6.19 -27.62 -1.43
N GLU A 168 5.61 -28.02 -2.56
CA GLU A 168 4.56 -29.05 -2.61
C GLU A 168 5.06 -30.38 -2.03
N LEU A 169 6.27 -30.81 -2.39
CA LEU A 169 6.90 -32.03 -1.88
C LEU A 169 7.20 -31.94 -0.37
N ALA A 170 7.71 -30.80 0.09
CA ALA A 170 7.93 -30.56 1.52
C ALA A 170 6.63 -30.62 2.32
N GLN A 171 5.56 -29.97 1.83
CA GLN A 171 4.25 -29.99 2.47
C GLN A 171 3.66 -31.40 2.51
N ALA A 172 3.88 -32.21 1.46
CA ALA A 172 3.49 -33.62 1.42
C ALA A 172 4.37 -34.54 2.31
N GLY A 173 5.42 -34.02 2.94
CA GLY A 173 6.34 -34.80 3.79
C GLY A 173 7.39 -35.62 3.05
N ARG A 174 7.55 -35.40 1.74
CA ARG A 174 8.54 -36.08 0.89
C ARG A 174 9.88 -35.35 0.94
N GLN A 175 10.50 -35.31 2.13
CA GLN A 175 11.63 -34.42 2.42
C GLN A 175 12.82 -34.60 1.47
N ALA A 176 13.29 -35.83 1.25
CA ALA A 176 14.44 -36.10 0.39
C ALA A 176 14.20 -35.64 -1.07
N GLU A 177 12.97 -35.81 -1.56
CA GLU A 177 12.60 -35.39 -2.91
C GLU A 177 12.44 -33.88 -3.02
N ALA A 178 11.91 -33.24 -1.96
CA ALA A 178 11.82 -31.79 -1.87
C ALA A 178 13.20 -31.14 -1.94
N GLU A 179 14.17 -31.70 -1.21
CA GLU A 179 15.57 -31.23 -1.21
C GLU A 179 16.25 -31.46 -2.56
N ALA A 180 16.06 -32.62 -3.19
CA ALA A 180 16.58 -32.90 -4.52
C ALA A 180 16.00 -31.93 -5.57
N ALA A 181 14.69 -31.70 -5.54
CA ALA A 181 14.02 -30.76 -6.44
C ALA A 181 14.50 -29.31 -6.21
N PHE A 182 14.73 -28.92 -4.95
CA PHE A 182 15.26 -27.60 -4.63
C PHE A 182 16.69 -27.41 -5.16
N ALA A 183 17.55 -28.42 -5.01
CA ALA A 183 18.91 -28.41 -5.50
C ALA A 183 18.96 -28.34 -7.04
N GLU A 184 18.20 -29.20 -7.73
CA GLU A 184 18.07 -29.22 -9.20
C GLU A 184 17.64 -27.84 -9.72
N GLN A 185 16.60 -27.25 -9.10
CA GLN A 185 16.09 -25.95 -9.50
C GLN A 185 17.11 -24.82 -9.24
N LEU A 186 17.94 -24.94 -8.19
CA LEU A 186 19.00 -23.97 -7.88
C LEU A 186 20.16 -24.06 -8.88
N GLU A 187 20.53 -25.26 -9.31
CA GLU A 187 21.55 -25.48 -10.33
C GLU A 187 21.14 -24.86 -11.67
N SER A 188 19.89 -25.09 -12.08
CA SER A 188 19.30 -24.54 -13.29
C SER A 188 18.87 -23.06 -13.18
N ALA A 189 19.09 -22.40 -12.03
CA ALA A 189 18.63 -21.04 -11.82
C ALA A 189 19.47 -20.02 -12.62
N ASP A 190 18.79 -19.16 -13.36
CA ASP A 190 19.42 -18.00 -14.00
C ASP A 190 20.02 -17.06 -12.95
N VAL A 191 21.31 -16.79 -13.07
CA VAL A 191 22.06 -15.88 -12.18
C VAL A 191 21.61 -14.42 -12.38
N THR A 192 21.10 -14.11 -13.57
CA THR A 192 20.64 -12.77 -13.93
C THR A 192 19.33 -12.91 -14.73
N PRO A 193 18.19 -13.16 -14.05
CA PRO A 193 16.92 -13.20 -14.75
C PRO A 193 16.66 -11.84 -15.41
N PRO A 194 16.03 -11.82 -16.60
CA PRO A 194 15.71 -10.56 -17.25
C PRO A 194 14.80 -9.73 -16.35
N GLY A 195 15.17 -8.48 -16.11
CA GLY A 195 14.31 -7.55 -15.39
C GLY A 195 13.12 -7.13 -16.26
N MET A 196 12.10 -6.59 -15.61
CA MET A 196 10.86 -6.23 -16.26
C MET A 196 10.32 -4.92 -15.69
N VAL A 197 9.72 -4.11 -16.55
CA VAL A 197 9.08 -2.85 -16.14
C VAL A 197 7.57 -2.97 -16.21
N TYR A 198 6.89 -2.62 -15.12
CA TYR A 198 5.45 -2.50 -15.05
C TYR A 198 5.08 -1.02 -15.00
N LEU A 199 4.41 -0.51 -16.02
CA LEU A 199 3.81 0.83 -16.04
C LEU A 199 2.43 0.73 -15.37
N VAL A 200 2.36 1.11 -14.09
CA VAL A 200 1.19 0.83 -13.24
C VAL A 200 0.41 2.10 -12.94
N GLY A 201 -0.89 2.09 -13.21
CA GLY A 201 -1.82 3.12 -12.77
C GLY A 201 -2.08 3.02 -11.27
N GLY A 202 -1.73 4.08 -10.55
CA GLY A 202 -1.91 4.22 -9.10
C GLY A 202 -3.29 4.74 -8.69
N GLY A 203 -4.16 5.03 -9.65
CA GLY A 203 -5.46 5.64 -9.38
C GLY A 203 -5.36 7.12 -8.98
N PRO A 204 -6.47 7.76 -8.63
CA PRO A 204 -6.54 9.22 -8.38
C PRO A 204 -5.91 9.63 -7.04
N GLY A 205 -5.69 8.68 -6.11
CA GLY A 205 -5.05 8.93 -4.82
C GLY A 205 -5.50 7.98 -3.70
N ALA A 206 -6.78 7.60 -3.64
CA ALA A 206 -7.25 6.61 -2.67
C ALA A 206 -6.74 5.19 -2.98
N ALA A 207 -6.31 4.48 -1.94
CA ALA A 207 -5.69 3.16 -2.07
C ALA A 207 -6.66 2.05 -2.48
N ASP A 208 -7.95 2.21 -2.18
CA ASP A 208 -9.03 1.28 -2.55
C ASP A 208 -9.44 1.38 -4.03
N LEU A 209 -8.96 2.40 -4.74
CA LEU A 209 -9.10 2.53 -6.20
C LEU A 209 -7.93 1.92 -6.98
N LEU A 210 -6.97 1.29 -6.29
CA LEU A 210 -5.98 0.45 -6.95
C LEU A 210 -6.65 -0.79 -7.55
N THR A 211 -6.19 -1.19 -8.73
CA THR A 211 -6.56 -2.51 -9.25
C THR A 211 -5.87 -3.59 -8.41
N LEU A 212 -6.51 -4.77 -8.28
CA LEU A 212 -5.91 -5.92 -7.60
C LEU A 212 -4.53 -6.27 -8.19
N ARG A 213 -4.38 -6.08 -9.51
CA ARG A 213 -3.11 -6.27 -10.22
C ARG A 213 -2.05 -5.27 -9.80
N ALA A 214 -2.40 -3.99 -9.68
CA ALA A 214 -1.48 -2.95 -9.21
C ALA A 214 -1.02 -3.23 -7.78
N GLN A 215 -1.94 -3.59 -6.88
CA GLN A 215 -1.62 -3.95 -5.49
C GLN A 215 -0.64 -5.12 -5.43
N ARG A 216 -0.89 -6.21 -6.18
CA ARG A 216 0.00 -7.36 -6.24
C ARG A 216 1.41 -6.96 -6.69
N LEU A 217 1.52 -6.21 -7.79
CA LEU A 217 2.82 -5.79 -8.31
C LEU A 217 3.57 -4.84 -7.35
N LEU A 218 2.87 -3.98 -6.62
CA LEU A 218 3.49 -3.15 -5.58
C LEU A 218 4.04 -3.98 -4.41
N GLY A 219 3.42 -5.12 -4.11
CA GLY A 219 3.90 -6.10 -3.13
C GLY A 219 5.12 -6.90 -3.61
N GLU A 220 5.32 -7.03 -4.91
CA GLU A 220 6.40 -7.83 -5.53
C GLU A 220 7.60 -6.97 -5.97
N ALA A 221 7.40 -5.67 -6.22
CA ALA A 221 8.37 -4.75 -6.81
C ALA A 221 9.72 -4.75 -6.06
N ASP A 222 10.83 -4.85 -6.79
CA ASP A 222 12.16 -4.63 -6.23
C ASP A 222 12.44 -3.13 -6.06
N VAL A 223 11.96 -2.35 -7.03
CA VAL A 223 12.09 -0.89 -7.06
C VAL A 223 10.79 -0.26 -7.59
N ILE A 224 10.39 0.85 -6.96
CA ILE A 224 9.20 1.62 -7.31
C ILE A 224 9.65 3.03 -7.71
N VAL A 225 9.46 3.36 -8.97
CA VAL A 225 9.71 4.69 -9.54
C VAL A 225 8.38 5.44 -9.59
N HIS A 226 8.21 6.50 -8.82
CA HIS A 226 6.92 7.19 -8.68
C HIS A 226 7.03 8.71 -8.78
N ASP A 227 5.94 9.35 -9.20
CA ASP A 227 5.82 10.80 -9.24
C ASP A 227 5.05 11.35 -8.02
N LYS A 228 4.76 12.65 -8.05
CA LYS A 228 4.09 13.39 -6.96
C LYS A 228 2.61 13.04 -6.82
N LEU A 229 1.95 12.57 -7.88
CA LEU A 229 0.50 12.34 -7.87
C LEU A 229 0.12 11.05 -7.13
N VAL A 230 1.10 10.21 -6.81
CA VAL A 230 0.90 9.02 -5.99
C VAL A 230 0.86 9.41 -4.51
N GLY A 231 -0.29 9.23 -3.87
CA GLY A 231 -0.48 9.52 -2.45
C GLY A 231 0.22 8.52 -1.52
N GLU A 232 0.43 8.94 -0.27
CA GLU A 232 1.06 8.11 0.77
C GLU A 232 0.28 6.81 1.04
N ALA A 233 -1.05 6.85 0.97
CA ALA A 233 -1.91 5.68 1.17
C ALA A 233 -1.62 4.57 0.14
N VAL A 234 -1.41 4.92 -1.13
CA VAL A 234 -1.01 3.98 -2.17
C VAL A 234 0.41 3.46 -1.92
N MET A 235 1.34 4.34 -1.55
CA MET A 235 2.73 3.94 -1.23
C MET A 235 2.84 3.07 0.03
N ALA A 236 1.85 3.12 0.93
CA ALA A 236 1.77 2.24 2.09
C ALA A 236 1.39 0.79 1.72
N MET A 237 0.77 0.58 0.55
CA MET A 237 0.45 -0.76 0.01
C MET A 237 1.67 -1.45 -0.60
N ALA A 238 2.73 -0.70 -0.89
CA ALA A 238 3.96 -1.24 -1.43
C ALA A 238 4.76 -2.04 -0.40
N ARG A 239 5.55 -2.99 -0.90
CA ARG A 239 6.52 -3.74 -0.08
C ARG A 239 7.44 -2.78 0.68
N ARG A 240 7.66 -3.02 1.98
CA ARG A 240 8.38 -2.09 2.87
C ARG A 240 9.86 -1.94 2.53
N ASP A 241 10.49 -2.99 2.02
CA ASP A 241 11.89 -3.10 1.60
C ASP A 241 12.09 -2.86 0.09
N ALA A 242 11.05 -2.46 -0.66
CA ALA A 242 11.23 -2.01 -2.03
C ALA A 242 11.94 -0.66 -2.05
N GLU A 243 12.95 -0.53 -2.91
CA GLU A 243 13.63 0.74 -3.17
C GLU A 243 12.61 1.74 -3.76
N ARG A 244 12.55 2.97 -3.24
CA ARG A 244 11.59 3.98 -3.72
C ARG A 244 12.36 5.13 -4.34
N ILE A 245 12.11 5.39 -5.62
CA ILE A 245 12.76 6.46 -6.38
C ILE A 245 11.71 7.48 -6.79
N PHE A 246 11.79 8.67 -6.22
CA PHE A 246 10.91 9.78 -6.56
C PHE A 246 11.43 10.54 -7.79
N VAL A 247 10.58 10.69 -8.81
CA VAL A 247 10.92 11.37 -10.08
C VAL A 247 10.04 12.60 -10.37
N GLY A 248 9.21 13.03 -9.41
CA GLY A 248 8.29 14.16 -9.57
C GLY A 248 8.95 15.53 -9.37
N LYS A 249 8.23 16.60 -9.77
CA LYS A 249 8.62 17.99 -9.48
C LYS A 249 8.43 18.29 -7.98
N SER A 250 9.51 18.47 -7.23
CA SER A 250 9.49 19.06 -5.89
C SER A 250 9.97 20.50 -5.96
N ARG A 251 9.42 21.39 -5.12
CA ARG A 251 9.74 22.84 -5.09
C ARG A 251 11.23 23.16 -4.84
N ALA A 252 12.04 22.17 -4.48
CA ALA A 252 13.47 22.34 -4.15
C ALA A 252 14.41 21.33 -4.84
N ASN A 253 13.94 20.47 -5.76
CA ASN A 253 14.80 19.48 -6.43
C ASN A 253 14.61 19.52 -7.95
N HIS A 254 15.74 19.42 -8.68
CA HIS A 254 15.80 19.33 -10.13
C HIS A 254 14.80 18.29 -10.65
N CYS A 255 13.87 18.73 -11.49
CA CYS A 255 12.96 17.83 -12.20
C CYS A 255 13.81 16.93 -13.10
N LEU A 256 13.73 15.61 -12.94
CA LEU A 256 14.28 14.70 -13.93
C LEU A 256 13.53 14.94 -15.25
N PRO A 257 14.23 15.26 -16.36
CA PRO A 257 13.65 15.23 -17.69
C PRO A 257 13.05 13.85 -17.99
N GLN A 258 12.07 13.80 -18.89
CA GLN A 258 11.40 12.54 -19.21
C GLN A 258 12.37 11.50 -19.77
N GLU A 259 13.33 11.95 -20.58
CA GLU A 259 14.38 11.11 -21.15
C GLU A 259 15.23 10.45 -20.07
N GLU A 260 15.49 11.15 -18.95
CA GLU A 260 16.23 10.58 -17.82
C GLU A 260 15.41 9.56 -17.04
N ILE A 261 14.10 9.79 -16.90
CA ILE A 261 13.17 8.80 -16.31
C ILE A 261 13.17 7.54 -17.18
N ASN A 262 13.07 7.68 -18.50
CA ASN A 262 13.05 6.54 -19.41
C ASN A 262 14.37 5.73 -19.31
N ARG A 263 15.52 6.42 -19.33
CA ARG A 263 16.85 5.79 -19.12
C ARG A 263 16.99 5.12 -17.76
N LEU A 264 16.40 5.69 -16.71
CA LEU A 264 16.38 5.08 -15.39
C LEU A 264 15.63 3.75 -15.40
N LEU A 265 14.45 3.69 -16.00
CA LEU A 265 13.65 2.46 -16.09
C LEU A 265 14.41 1.35 -16.82
N VAL A 266 15.01 1.67 -17.97
CA VAL A 266 15.83 0.74 -18.76
C VAL A 266 17.01 0.21 -17.92
N ARG A 267 17.72 1.11 -17.23
CA ARG A 267 18.87 0.74 -16.39
C ARG A 267 18.48 -0.20 -15.25
N LEU A 268 17.39 0.09 -14.54
CA LEU A 268 16.91 -0.74 -13.44
C LEU A 268 16.47 -2.13 -13.94
N ALA A 269 15.79 -2.21 -15.08
CA ALA A 269 15.42 -3.49 -15.67
C ALA A 269 16.64 -4.30 -16.12
N ARG A 270 17.66 -3.65 -16.70
CA ARG A 270 18.94 -4.30 -17.05
C ARG A 270 19.72 -4.83 -15.86
N GLN A 271 19.42 -4.38 -14.63
CA GLN A 271 19.95 -4.95 -13.40
C GLN A 271 19.20 -6.22 -12.93
N GLY A 272 18.22 -6.70 -13.70
CA GLY A 272 17.38 -7.85 -13.34
C GLY A 272 16.27 -7.52 -12.35
N LYS A 273 15.98 -6.23 -12.11
CA LYS A 273 14.94 -5.82 -11.13
C LYS A 273 13.54 -5.91 -11.72
N ARG A 274 12.55 -6.25 -10.88
CA ARG A 274 11.14 -5.96 -11.12
C ARG A 274 10.85 -4.50 -10.80
N VAL A 275 10.73 -3.68 -11.84
CA VAL A 275 10.55 -2.23 -11.73
C VAL A 275 9.08 -1.90 -11.85
N VAL A 276 8.50 -1.25 -10.84
CA VAL A 276 7.17 -0.65 -10.96
C VAL A 276 7.33 0.85 -11.20
N ARG A 277 6.94 1.32 -12.39
CA ARG A 277 6.73 2.74 -12.67
C ARG A 277 5.30 3.10 -12.29
N LEU A 278 5.12 3.59 -11.07
CA LEU A 278 3.82 3.96 -10.53
C LEU A 278 3.46 5.39 -10.93
N LYS A 279 2.29 5.56 -11.54
CA LYS A 279 1.83 6.82 -12.12
C LYS A 279 0.46 7.18 -11.56
N GLY A 280 0.23 8.44 -11.20
CA GLY A 280 -1.10 8.89 -10.79
C GLY A 280 -2.14 8.69 -11.90
N GLY A 281 -3.34 8.23 -11.53
CA GLY A 281 -4.42 7.92 -12.46
C GLY A 281 -4.13 6.67 -13.29
N ASP A 282 -4.18 6.83 -14.61
CA ASP A 282 -3.90 5.80 -15.60
C ASP A 282 -2.61 6.11 -16.38
N PRO A 283 -1.75 5.11 -16.69
CA PRO A 283 -0.49 5.36 -17.39
C PRO A 283 -0.64 6.05 -18.76
N PHE A 284 -1.73 5.78 -19.48
CA PHE A 284 -1.94 6.19 -20.86
C PHE A 284 -2.92 7.36 -21.01
N VAL A 285 -3.57 7.82 -19.93
CA VAL A 285 -4.37 9.04 -19.92
C VAL A 285 -3.56 10.21 -19.38
N PHE A 286 -2.97 11.01 -20.28
CA PHE A 286 -2.12 12.18 -19.97
C PHE A 286 -0.93 11.90 -19.03
N GLY A 287 -0.58 10.63 -18.82
CA GLY A 287 0.51 10.21 -17.94
C GLY A 287 1.88 10.13 -18.61
N ARG A 288 1.99 10.28 -19.93
CA ARG A 288 3.22 10.01 -20.72
C ARG A 288 3.71 8.56 -20.68
N GLY A 289 2.88 7.61 -20.26
CA GLY A 289 3.25 6.19 -20.24
C GLY A 289 3.57 5.64 -21.62
N GLY A 290 2.99 6.21 -22.69
CA GLY A 290 3.32 5.83 -24.07
C GLY A 290 4.77 6.12 -24.45
N GLU A 291 5.34 7.25 -24.02
CA GLU A 291 6.74 7.60 -24.26
C GLU A 291 7.68 6.65 -23.51
N GLU A 292 7.35 6.34 -22.25
CA GLU A 292 8.08 5.37 -21.41
C GLU A 292 8.06 3.97 -22.06
N ALA A 293 6.89 3.50 -22.52
CA ALA A 293 6.71 2.22 -23.19
C ALA A 293 7.50 2.11 -24.51
N GLN A 294 7.49 3.17 -25.32
CA GLN A 294 8.24 3.22 -26.58
C GLN A 294 9.74 3.09 -26.35
N GLU A 295 10.29 3.77 -25.32
CA GLU A 295 11.71 3.65 -25.01
C GLU A 295 12.06 2.23 -24.56
N LEU A 296 11.24 1.63 -23.69
CA LEU A 296 11.44 0.25 -23.23
C LEU A 296 11.44 -0.73 -24.40
N ALA A 297 10.52 -0.56 -25.35
CA ALA A 297 10.46 -1.36 -26.56
C ALA A 297 11.72 -1.19 -27.44
N ARG A 298 12.18 0.05 -27.66
CA ARG A 298 13.41 0.34 -28.43
C ARG A 298 14.65 -0.31 -27.82
N GLU A 299 14.73 -0.33 -26.49
CA GLU A 299 15.86 -0.87 -25.73
C GLU A 299 15.77 -2.40 -25.48
N GLY A 300 14.73 -3.06 -26.00
CA GLY A 300 14.50 -4.50 -25.86
C GLY A 300 14.16 -4.95 -24.44
N VAL A 301 13.64 -4.04 -23.60
CA VAL A 301 13.27 -4.33 -22.21
C VAL A 301 11.82 -4.82 -22.16
N ALA A 302 11.60 -6.00 -21.55
CA ALA A 302 10.26 -6.51 -21.31
C ALA A 302 9.47 -5.55 -20.42
N PHE A 303 8.24 -5.24 -20.83
CA PHE A 303 7.36 -4.39 -20.06
C PHE A 303 5.89 -4.79 -20.18
N GLU A 304 5.11 -4.33 -19.20
CA GLU A 304 3.67 -4.47 -19.20
C GLU A 304 3.00 -3.19 -18.69
N VAL A 305 1.81 -2.89 -19.21
CA VAL A 305 0.98 -1.78 -18.77
C VAL A 305 -0.17 -2.31 -17.94
N VAL A 306 -0.32 -1.79 -16.72
CA VAL A 306 -1.44 -2.09 -15.84
C VAL A 306 -2.30 -0.84 -15.73
N PRO A 307 -3.56 -0.87 -16.20
CA PRO A 307 -4.42 0.30 -16.18
C PRO A 307 -4.77 0.71 -14.75
N GLY A 308 -5.13 1.98 -14.60
CA GLY A 308 -5.62 2.55 -13.35
C GLY A 308 -6.92 3.31 -13.54
N VAL A 309 -7.61 3.60 -12.44
CA VAL A 309 -8.76 4.50 -12.47
C VAL A 309 -8.26 5.93 -12.74
N THR A 310 -8.57 6.47 -13.91
CA THR A 310 -8.18 7.85 -14.25
C THR A 310 -8.98 8.88 -13.44
N ALA A 311 -8.39 10.07 -13.23
CA ALA A 311 -8.97 11.12 -12.38
C ALA A 311 -10.41 11.49 -12.76
N ALA A 312 -10.74 11.60 -14.06
CA ALA A 312 -12.09 11.91 -14.50
C ALA A 312 -13.14 10.97 -13.94
N LEU A 313 -12.92 9.66 -14.04
CA LEU A 313 -13.87 8.66 -13.56
C LEU A 313 -14.05 8.73 -12.05
N ALA A 314 -12.94 8.84 -11.30
CA ALA A 314 -12.99 8.86 -9.85
C ALA A 314 -13.60 10.15 -9.29
N CYS A 315 -13.15 11.31 -9.78
CA CYS A 315 -13.70 12.62 -9.39
C CYS A 315 -15.21 12.64 -9.62
N ALA A 316 -15.64 12.23 -10.82
CA ALA A 316 -17.05 12.28 -11.19
C ALA A 316 -17.90 11.31 -10.35
N ALA A 317 -17.44 10.07 -10.13
CA ALA A 317 -18.15 9.09 -9.30
C ALA A 317 -18.28 9.56 -7.84
N GLN A 318 -17.21 10.10 -7.24
CA GLN A 318 -17.27 10.60 -5.86
C GLN A 318 -18.15 11.84 -5.75
N ALA A 319 -18.10 12.73 -6.74
CA ALA A 319 -18.99 13.89 -6.86
C ALA A 319 -20.43 13.52 -7.28
N GLY A 320 -20.75 12.25 -7.56
CA GLY A 320 -22.08 11.88 -8.06
C GLY A 320 -22.43 12.51 -9.42
N ILE A 321 -21.43 12.90 -10.21
CA ILE A 321 -21.60 13.42 -11.56
C ILE A 321 -21.52 12.26 -12.56
N PRO A 322 -22.62 11.89 -13.23
CA PRO A 322 -22.52 10.94 -14.33
C PRO A 322 -21.78 11.60 -15.51
N LEU A 323 -20.67 11.02 -15.97
CA LEU A 323 -19.93 11.55 -17.14
C LEU A 323 -20.64 11.33 -18.47
N THR A 324 -21.64 10.45 -18.48
CA THR A 324 -22.55 10.23 -19.61
C THR A 324 -23.95 10.03 -19.05
N HIS A 325 -24.96 10.61 -19.68
CA HIS A 325 -26.35 10.44 -19.26
C HIS A 325 -27.26 10.49 -20.49
N ARG A 326 -28.22 9.56 -20.56
CA ARG A 326 -29.10 9.43 -21.73
C ARG A 326 -29.88 10.73 -21.95
N GLY A 327 -29.92 11.21 -23.19
CA GLY A 327 -30.59 12.46 -23.54
C GLY A 327 -29.80 13.74 -23.19
N VAL A 328 -28.74 13.64 -22.38
CA VAL A 328 -27.97 14.79 -21.88
C VAL A 328 -26.54 14.79 -22.41
N ALA A 329 -25.78 13.72 -22.21
CA ALA A 329 -24.40 13.58 -22.67
C ALA A 329 -24.13 12.18 -23.23
N ARG A 330 -23.84 12.11 -24.54
CA ARG A 330 -23.54 10.86 -25.27
C ARG A 330 -22.06 10.71 -25.65
N VAL A 331 -21.29 11.77 -25.48
CA VAL A 331 -19.85 11.83 -25.75
C VAL A 331 -19.15 12.28 -24.48
N LEU A 332 -18.04 11.64 -24.15
CA LEU A 332 -17.12 12.05 -23.10
C LEU A 332 -15.78 12.37 -23.75
N THR A 333 -15.29 13.58 -23.54
CA THR A 333 -14.03 14.06 -24.13
C THR A 333 -13.04 14.38 -23.02
N PHE A 334 -11.91 13.67 -23.01
CA PHE A 334 -10.77 13.98 -22.12
C PHE A 334 -9.84 14.96 -22.82
N VAL A 335 -9.55 16.08 -22.16
CA VAL A 335 -8.74 17.17 -22.72
C VAL A 335 -7.64 17.55 -21.75
N THR A 336 -6.45 17.84 -22.26
CA THR A 336 -5.40 18.49 -21.48
C THR A 336 -5.46 20.00 -21.71
N GLY A 337 -5.56 20.77 -20.62
CA GLY A 337 -5.47 22.23 -20.62
C GLY A 337 -4.02 22.74 -20.49
N HIS A 338 -3.03 21.85 -20.54
CA HIS A 338 -1.60 22.21 -20.50
C HIS A 338 -0.99 22.18 -21.91
N THR A 339 -0.22 23.20 -22.28
CA THR A 339 0.51 23.27 -23.56
C THR A 339 1.96 23.70 -23.38
N LYS A 340 2.82 23.39 -24.36
CA LYS A 340 4.26 23.67 -24.34
C LYS A 340 4.61 25.17 -24.29
N GLU A 341 3.67 26.06 -24.62
CA GLU A 341 3.92 27.51 -24.82
C GLU A 341 2.83 28.41 -24.21
N GLY A 342 2.00 27.88 -23.30
CA GLY A 342 0.97 28.67 -22.59
C GLY A 342 -0.23 29.11 -23.43
N ARG A 343 -0.29 28.73 -24.71
CA ARG A 343 -1.46 28.88 -25.60
C ARG A 343 -2.18 27.56 -25.76
N LEU A 344 -3.49 27.53 -25.54
CA LEU A 344 -4.32 26.37 -25.84
C LEU A 344 -4.46 26.22 -27.36
N ASP A 345 -3.87 25.17 -27.92
CA ASP A 345 -4.08 24.75 -29.30
C ASP A 345 -5.06 23.57 -29.31
N LEU A 346 -6.35 23.91 -29.22
CA LEU A 346 -7.45 22.95 -29.13
C LEU A 346 -8.48 23.25 -30.23
N ASP A 347 -9.14 22.21 -30.72
CA ASP A 347 -10.30 22.35 -31.61
C ASP A 347 -11.53 22.77 -30.80
N PHE A 348 -11.63 24.06 -30.50
CA PHE A 348 -12.74 24.63 -29.73
C PHE A 348 -14.09 24.44 -30.41
N ALA A 349 -14.13 24.39 -31.76
CA ALA A 349 -15.35 24.10 -32.50
C ALA A 349 -15.87 22.69 -32.21
N ALA A 350 -14.99 21.70 -32.08
CA ALA A 350 -15.36 20.35 -31.66
C ALA A 350 -15.76 20.29 -30.18
N LEU A 351 -15.03 20.97 -29.30
CA LEU A 351 -15.28 20.97 -27.85
C LEU A 351 -16.57 21.70 -27.46
N ALA A 352 -17.01 22.69 -28.23
CA ALA A 352 -18.23 23.45 -27.98
C ALA A 352 -19.51 22.74 -28.45
N ARG A 353 -19.41 21.60 -29.15
CA ARG A 353 -20.60 20.86 -29.62
C ARG A 353 -21.50 20.44 -28.45
N PRO A 354 -22.84 20.54 -28.58
CA PRO A 354 -23.75 20.14 -27.52
C PRO A 354 -23.78 18.62 -27.32
N GLY A 355 -24.28 18.17 -26.16
CA GLY A 355 -24.50 16.75 -25.89
C GLY A 355 -23.24 15.97 -25.51
N GLN A 356 -22.19 16.66 -25.07
CA GLN A 356 -20.95 16.06 -24.57
C GLN A 356 -20.62 16.52 -23.15
N THR A 357 -19.82 15.72 -22.46
CA THR A 357 -19.17 16.09 -21.21
C THR A 357 -17.67 16.23 -21.46
N LEU A 358 -17.11 17.38 -21.11
CA LEU A 358 -15.68 17.63 -21.19
C LEU A 358 -15.06 17.40 -19.82
N ALA A 359 -13.99 16.61 -19.74
CA ALA A 359 -13.16 16.50 -18.55
C ALA A 359 -11.76 17.08 -18.86
N ILE A 360 -11.48 18.26 -18.32
CA ILE A 360 -10.26 19.02 -18.56
C ILE A 360 -9.26 18.76 -17.44
N TYR A 361 -8.15 18.14 -17.81
CA TYR A 361 -6.99 17.87 -16.96
C TYR A 361 -6.01 19.04 -17.05
N MET A 362 -5.31 19.35 -15.95
CA MET A 362 -4.21 20.33 -15.95
C MET A 362 -4.61 21.73 -16.51
N GLY A 363 -5.88 22.10 -16.40
CA GLY A 363 -6.44 23.29 -17.05
C GLY A 363 -6.65 24.51 -16.15
N ILE A 364 -6.32 24.44 -14.86
CA ILE A 364 -6.65 25.50 -13.89
C ILE A 364 -6.10 26.87 -14.30
N THR A 365 -4.83 26.92 -14.70
CA THR A 365 -4.18 28.17 -15.13
C THR A 365 -4.69 28.68 -16.48
N THR A 366 -5.29 27.80 -17.29
CA THR A 366 -5.77 28.11 -18.65
C THR A 366 -7.30 28.22 -18.71
N MET A 367 -8.00 28.18 -17.57
CA MET A 367 -9.46 28.32 -17.49
C MET A 367 -10.02 29.58 -18.19
N PRO A 368 -9.38 30.78 -18.10
CA PRO A 368 -9.86 31.95 -18.83
C PRO A 368 -9.84 31.76 -20.35
N GLN A 369 -8.74 31.21 -20.90
CA GLN A 369 -8.61 30.91 -22.33
C GLN A 369 -9.58 29.81 -22.77
N LEU A 370 -9.83 28.80 -21.92
CA LEU A 370 -10.83 27.76 -22.18
C LEU A 370 -12.23 28.36 -22.30
N LEU A 371 -12.62 29.24 -21.37
CA LEU A 371 -13.92 29.90 -21.39
C LEU A 371 -14.09 30.72 -22.67
N GLU A 372 -13.12 31.57 -23.01
CA GLU A 372 -13.14 32.39 -24.22
C GLU A 372 -13.23 31.53 -25.49
N GLY A 373 -12.40 30.50 -25.60
CA GLY A 373 -12.40 29.59 -26.76
C GLY A 373 -13.73 28.84 -26.92
N LEU A 374 -14.29 28.32 -25.83
CA LEU A 374 -15.56 27.58 -25.88
C LEU A 374 -16.75 28.50 -26.19
N THR A 375 -16.80 29.67 -25.56
CA THR A 375 -17.90 30.64 -25.75
C THR A 375 -17.91 31.28 -27.13
N SER A 376 -16.74 31.62 -27.67
CA SER A 376 -16.62 32.11 -29.05
C SER A 376 -17.10 31.09 -30.10
N HIS A 377 -17.12 29.80 -29.74
CA HIS A 377 -17.59 28.71 -30.59
C HIS A 377 -19.00 28.22 -30.22
N GLY A 378 -19.74 28.99 -29.41
CA GLY A 378 -21.17 28.77 -29.17
C GLY A 378 -21.53 27.95 -27.94
N LEU A 379 -20.58 27.57 -27.09
CA LEU A 379 -20.91 26.98 -25.78
C LEU A 379 -21.36 28.09 -24.81
N PRO A 380 -22.56 28.03 -24.22
CA PRO A 380 -23.02 29.05 -23.28
C PRO A 380 -22.07 29.21 -22.08
N ALA A 381 -21.75 30.44 -21.69
CA ALA A 381 -21.01 30.74 -20.46
C ALA A 381 -21.72 30.22 -19.19
N ALA A 382 -23.04 30.01 -19.30
CA ALA A 382 -23.91 29.46 -18.26
C ALA A 382 -23.87 27.93 -18.15
N THR A 383 -23.20 27.22 -19.07
CA THR A 383 -23.16 25.75 -19.08
C THR A 383 -22.71 25.22 -17.73
N PRO A 384 -23.44 24.23 -17.15
CA PRO A 384 -23.08 23.63 -15.88
C PRO A 384 -21.66 23.06 -15.89
N ALA A 385 -20.91 23.34 -14.83
CA ALA A 385 -19.57 22.83 -14.65
C ALA A 385 -19.28 22.52 -13.18
N ALA A 386 -18.26 21.70 -12.95
CA ALA A 386 -17.74 21.36 -11.64
C ALA A 386 -16.22 21.38 -11.66
N LEU A 387 -15.62 22.08 -10.71
CA LEU A 387 -14.20 22.04 -10.42
C LEU A 387 -13.97 21.15 -9.20
N ILE A 388 -13.17 20.10 -9.35
CA ILE A 388 -12.95 19.07 -8.34
C ILE A 388 -11.46 19.05 -8.01
N GLU A 389 -11.08 19.42 -6.79
CA GLU A 389 -9.69 19.39 -6.30
C GLU A 389 -9.49 18.15 -5.41
N ARG A 390 -8.31 17.50 -5.54
CA ARG A 390 -7.95 16.27 -4.79
C ARG A 390 -9.03 15.19 -4.94
N GLY A 391 -9.67 15.12 -6.12
CA GLY A 391 -10.76 14.18 -6.32
C GLY A 391 -10.27 12.73 -6.29
N GLY A 392 -11.12 11.83 -5.81
CA GLY A 392 -10.71 10.46 -5.55
C GLY A 392 -10.00 10.26 -4.21
N THR A 393 -9.99 11.24 -3.30
CA THR A 393 -9.41 11.14 -1.95
C THR A 393 -10.39 11.63 -0.87
N PRO A 394 -10.16 11.31 0.42
CA PRO A 394 -10.97 11.85 1.51
C PRO A 394 -10.96 13.38 1.63
N ASP A 395 -9.96 14.05 1.06
CA ASP A 395 -9.80 15.51 1.09
C ASP A 395 -10.37 16.19 -0.17
N GLN A 396 -11.25 15.49 -0.91
CA GLN A 396 -11.91 16.01 -2.11
C GLN A 396 -12.68 17.29 -1.78
N ARG A 397 -12.49 18.31 -2.62
CA ARG A 397 -13.26 19.56 -2.58
C ARG A 397 -13.91 19.78 -3.93
N GLU A 398 -15.10 20.36 -3.90
CA GLU A 398 -15.90 20.60 -5.09
C GLU A 398 -16.41 22.03 -5.14
N LEU A 399 -16.38 22.63 -6.32
CA LEU A 399 -17.02 23.91 -6.62
C LEU A 399 -17.87 23.73 -7.87
N ARG A 400 -19.16 24.04 -7.80
CA ARG A 400 -20.12 23.82 -8.87
C ARG A 400 -20.82 25.11 -9.25
N GLY A 401 -21.17 25.22 -10.52
CA GLY A 401 -21.93 26.34 -11.02
C GLY A 401 -21.71 26.56 -12.52
N PRO A 402 -22.23 27.67 -13.06
CA PRO A 402 -21.92 28.12 -14.40
C PRO A 402 -20.43 28.20 -14.68
N LEU A 403 -19.99 27.77 -15.87
CA LEU A 403 -18.58 27.77 -16.27
C LEU A 403 -17.90 29.12 -16.03
N ALA A 404 -18.53 30.24 -16.41
CA ALA A 404 -17.96 31.57 -16.20
C ALA A 404 -17.76 31.93 -14.72
N GLN A 405 -18.65 31.49 -13.83
CA GLN A 405 -18.51 31.72 -12.40
C GLN A 405 -17.34 30.91 -11.82
N LEU A 406 -17.19 29.65 -12.24
CA LEU A 406 -16.07 28.82 -11.81
C LEU A 406 -14.73 29.42 -12.23
N VAL A 407 -14.63 29.95 -13.46
CA VAL A 407 -13.42 30.59 -13.97
C VAL A 407 -13.03 31.81 -13.12
N ALA A 408 -14.00 32.60 -12.68
CA ALA A 408 -13.76 33.75 -11.80
C ALA A 408 -13.34 33.35 -10.38
N GLN A 409 -13.89 32.26 -9.84
CA GLN A 409 -13.67 31.84 -8.45
C GLN A 409 -12.46 30.92 -8.26
N ALA A 410 -12.06 30.16 -9.29
CA ALA A 410 -11.02 29.13 -9.20
C ALA A 410 -9.68 29.63 -8.60
N PRO A 411 -9.14 30.82 -8.96
CA PRO A 411 -7.85 31.28 -8.44
C PRO A 411 -7.81 31.44 -6.92
N GLY A 412 -8.92 31.84 -6.29
CA GLY A 412 -9.03 32.00 -4.83
C GLY A 412 -9.48 30.74 -4.10
N TRP A 413 -10.04 29.76 -4.82
CA TRP A 413 -10.61 28.55 -4.22
C TRP A 413 -9.62 27.36 -4.22
N VAL A 414 -8.79 27.23 -5.26
CA VAL A 414 -7.82 26.13 -5.40
C VAL A 414 -6.69 26.27 -4.38
N ALA A 415 -6.42 25.21 -3.63
CA ALA A 415 -5.44 25.18 -2.54
C ALA A 415 -4.16 24.40 -2.94
N GLY A 416 -3.78 24.45 -4.22
CA GLY A 416 -2.54 23.86 -4.75
C GLY A 416 -2.57 22.34 -4.95
N GLY A 417 -3.73 21.70 -4.84
CA GLY A 417 -3.91 20.28 -5.18
C GLY A 417 -4.11 20.06 -6.68
N PRO A 418 -4.01 18.79 -7.16
CA PRO A 418 -4.43 18.45 -8.51
C PRO A 418 -5.95 18.67 -8.63
N ALA A 419 -6.39 19.25 -9.75
CA ALA A 419 -7.79 19.54 -9.96
C ALA A 419 -8.24 19.21 -11.38
N LEU A 420 -9.51 18.82 -11.49
CA LEU A 420 -10.19 18.47 -12.72
C LEU A 420 -11.38 19.40 -12.91
N LEU A 421 -11.54 19.96 -14.10
CA LEU A 421 -12.72 20.71 -14.49
C LEU A 421 -13.61 19.83 -15.38
N VAL A 422 -14.85 19.61 -14.96
CA VAL A 422 -15.87 18.90 -15.72
C VAL A 422 -16.88 19.91 -16.24
N ILE A 423 -17.19 19.90 -17.53
CA ILE A 423 -18.10 20.86 -18.19
C ILE A 423 -19.17 20.08 -18.96
N GLY A 424 -20.43 20.47 -18.79
CA GLY A 424 -21.55 19.96 -19.56
C GLY A 424 -22.80 19.74 -18.71
N GLU A 425 -23.94 19.59 -19.39
CA GLU A 425 -25.26 19.47 -18.76
C GLU A 425 -25.36 18.30 -17.77
N ALA A 426 -24.58 17.22 -17.96
CA ALA A 426 -24.57 16.08 -17.05
C ALA A 426 -24.10 16.43 -15.61
N VAL A 427 -23.44 17.57 -15.41
CA VAL A 427 -23.09 18.08 -14.08
C VAL A 427 -24.34 18.51 -13.30
N ALA A 428 -25.38 19.03 -13.98
CA ALA A 428 -26.62 19.43 -13.33
C ALA A 428 -27.41 18.22 -12.79
N GLU A 429 -27.31 17.07 -13.46
CA GLU A 429 -27.97 15.81 -13.07
C GLU A 429 -27.45 15.24 -11.74
N ALA A 430 -26.28 15.68 -11.28
CA ALA A 430 -25.67 15.20 -10.04
C ALA A 430 -26.48 15.53 -8.77
N ALA A 431 -27.32 16.57 -8.80
CA ALA A 431 -28.19 16.93 -7.68
C ALA A 431 -29.18 15.80 -7.32
N LEU A 432 -29.64 15.03 -8.32
CA LEU A 432 -30.57 13.91 -8.12
C LEU A 432 -29.87 12.68 -7.52
N VAL A 433 -28.61 12.43 -7.91
CA VAL A 433 -27.82 11.29 -7.42
C VAL A 433 -27.32 11.52 -5.99
N SER A 434 -26.92 12.75 -5.65
CA SER A 434 -26.46 13.09 -4.30
C SER A 434 -27.59 12.98 -3.27
N ALA A 435 -28.79 13.50 -3.59
CA ALA A 435 -29.95 13.44 -2.70
C ALA A 435 -30.38 12.00 -2.35
N ALA A 436 -30.14 11.03 -3.24
CA ALA A 436 -30.44 9.62 -2.99
C ALA A 436 -29.34 8.88 -2.18
N ARG A 437 -28.07 9.32 -2.26
CA ARG A 437 -26.97 8.70 -1.50
C ARG A 437 -27.07 8.97 0.00
N ASP A 438 -27.48 10.17 0.38
CA ASP A 438 -27.59 10.56 1.79
C ASP A 438 -28.69 9.78 2.52
N VAL A 439 -29.72 9.32 1.81
CA VAL A 439 -30.81 8.50 2.37
C VAL A 439 -30.39 7.04 2.63
N ALA A 440 -29.37 6.52 1.92
CA ALA A 440 -28.94 5.12 2.01
C ALA A 440 -27.79 4.87 3.02
N MET A 441 -27.19 5.93 3.56
CA MET A 441 -26.10 5.84 4.56
C MET A 441 -26.55 6.20 5.99
N CYS A 442 -27.81 6.56 6.19
CA CYS A 442 -28.51 6.56 7.48
C CYS A 442 -29.20 5.22 7.69
#